data_AF-A0A964KDC3-F1
#
_entry.id   AF-A0A964KDC3-F1
#
_cell.length_a   1.000
_cell.length_b   1.000
_cell.length_c   1.000
_cell.angle_alpha   90.00
_cell.angle_beta   90.00
_cell.angle_gamma   90.00
#
_symmetry.space_group_name_H-M   'P 1'
#
loop_
_entity.id
_entity.type
_entity.pdbx_description
1 polymer ?
#
loop_
_entity_poly.entity_id
_entity_poly.type
_entity_poly.pdbx_seq_one_letter_code
_entity_poly.pdbx_strand_id
1 'polypeptide(L)'
;MPVFEVLNLADAMTKVSAAKGNRVVTEYQRYLDALTPGKAGKLQAAEGETLRALALRLRRAAKLAGKNVKIHKAGEELLFWLEGERRRGRPRKIALTN
;
A
#
# COMPACT_ATOMS: atom_id res chain seq x y z
N MET A 1 -30.06 19.05 13.07
CA MET A 1 -30.07 19.25 11.60
C MET A 1 -28.64 19.15 11.09
N PRO A 2 -28.37 18.55 9.92
CA PRO A 2 -27.03 18.56 9.33
C PRO A 2 -26.64 19.97 8.90
N VAL A 3 -25.35 20.29 8.99
CA VAL A 3 -24.76 21.55 8.51
C VAL A 3 -24.31 21.33 7.07
N PHE A 4 -24.78 22.16 6.14
CA PHE A 4 -24.40 22.14 4.73
C PHE A 4 -23.54 23.36 4.42
N GLU A 5 -22.42 23.14 3.73
CA GLU A 5 -21.48 24.17 3.31
C GLU A 5 -21.03 23.88 1.87
N VAL A 6 -20.96 24.92 1.03
CA VAL A 6 -20.48 24.82 -0.36
C VAL A 6 -18.99 25.15 -0.38
N LEU A 7 -18.17 24.15 -0.65
CA LEU A 7 -16.73 24.30 -0.84
C LEU A 7 -16.39 24.40 -2.33
N ASN A 8 -15.30 25.11 -2.65
CA ASN A 8 -14.76 25.04 -4.00
C ASN A 8 -14.22 23.63 -4.30
N LEU A 9 -14.23 23.24 -5.58
CA LEU A 9 -13.89 21.89 -5.99
C LEU A 9 -12.41 21.54 -5.74
N ALA A 10 -11.50 22.52 -5.85
CA ALA A 10 -10.07 22.31 -5.62
C ALA A 10 -9.74 22.01 -4.15
N ASP A 11 -10.37 22.72 -3.21
CA ASP A 11 -10.24 22.53 -1.77
C ASP A 11 -10.89 21.22 -1.34
N ALA A 12 -12.03 20.86 -1.94
CA ALA A 12 -12.65 19.56 -1.73
C ALA A 12 -11.71 18.43 -2.18
N MET A 13 -11.10 18.53 -3.37
CA MET A 13 -10.14 17.54 -3.86
C MET A 13 -8.87 17.46 -3.00
N THR A 14 -8.39 18.59 -2.50
CA THR A 14 -7.22 18.66 -1.61
C THR A 14 -7.52 18.01 -0.26
N LYS A 15 -8.66 18.33 0.35
CA LYS A 15 -9.14 17.70 1.60
C LYS A 15 -9.35 16.20 1.42
N VAL A 16 -9.93 15.78 0.29
CA VAL A 16 -10.13 14.35 -0.01
C VAL A 16 -8.79 13.63 -0.19
N SER A 17 -7.81 14.25 -0.86
CA SER A 17 -6.49 13.66 -1.07
C SER A 17 -5.68 13.56 0.24
N ALA A 18 -5.77 14.59 1.09
CA ALA A 18 -5.16 14.60 2.42
C ALA A 18 -5.82 13.59 3.38
N ALA A 19 -7.13 13.38 3.27
CA ALA A 19 -7.90 12.51 4.17
C ALA A 19 -7.95 11.04 3.74
N LYS A 20 -8.03 10.71 2.44
CA LYS A 20 -8.31 9.33 1.98
C LYS A 20 -7.09 8.44 1.77
N GLY A 21 -5.88 8.98 1.64
CA GLY A 21 -4.73 8.22 1.13
C GLY A 21 -3.58 8.06 2.12
N ASN A 22 -3.14 9.15 2.76
CA ASN A 22 -1.78 9.20 3.28
C ASN A 22 -1.58 8.53 4.64
N ARG A 23 -2.49 8.68 5.61
CA ARG A 23 -2.29 8.10 6.95
C ARG A 23 -2.26 6.57 6.94
N VAL A 24 -3.27 5.96 6.33
CA VAL A 24 -3.41 4.50 6.26
C VAL A 24 -2.24 3.88 5.48
N VAL A 25 -1.86 4.47 4.35
CA VAL A 25 -0.73 3.97 3.54
C VAL A 25 0.60 4.12 4.30
N THR A 26 0.78 5.20 5.08
CA THR A 26 1.98 5.41 5.91
C THR A 26 2.11 4.32 6.98
N GLU A 27 1.01 3.87 7.57
CA GLU A 27 1.02 2.79 8.56
C GLU A 27 1.48 1.46 7.97
N TYR A 28 0.94 1.05 6.81
CA TYR A 28 1.41 -0.17 6.14
C TYR A 28 2.86 -0.06 5.66
N GLN A 29 3.32 1.14 5.34
CA GLN A 29 4.72 1.37 4.98
C GLN A 29 5.64 1.13 6.18
N ARG A 30 5.26 1.57 7.39
CA ARG A 30 5.99 1.25 8.64
C ARG A 30 6.05 -0.25 8.90
N TYR A 31 4.98 -1.01 8.63
CA TYR A 31 5.02 -2.47 8.77
C TYR A 31 6.01 -3.12 7.82
N LEU A 32 6.12 -2.63 6.59
CA LEU A 32 7.10 -3.11 5.60
C LEU A 32 8.53 -2.68 5.91
N ASP A 33 8.73 -1.57 6.62
CA ASP A 33 10.05 -1.10 7.06
C ASP A 33 10.55 -1.85 8.30
N ALA A 34 9.63 -2.29 9.16
CA ALA A 34 9.97 -3.11 10.32
C ALA A 34 10.37 -4.56 9.97
N LEU A 35 10.10 -5.01 8.74
CA LEU A 35 10.50 -6.35 8.28
C LEU A 35 11.99 -6.41 7.98
N THR A 36 12.71 -7.19 8.79
CA THR A 36 14.09 -7.59 8.50
C THR A 36 14.12 -8.76 7.52
N PRO A 37 15.19 -8.90 6.72
CA PRO A 37 15.34 -10.03 5.80
C PRO A 37 15.15 -11.37 6.53
N GLY A 38 14.35 -12.27 5.94
CA GLY A 38 14.03 -13.57 6.54
C GLY A 38 12.89 -13.57 7.56
N LYS A 39 12.27 -12.41 7.85
CA LYS A 39 11.07 -12.34 8.70
C LYS A 39 9.79 -12.11 7.88
N ALA A 40 8.69 -12.64 8.40
CA ALA A 40 7.34 -12.38 7.92
C ALA A 40 6.57 -11.52 8.93
N GLY A 41 5.69 -10.67 8.41
CA GLY A 41 4.70 -9.94 9.18
C GLY A 41 3.37 -10.65 9.12
N LYS A 42 2.56 -10.46 10.15
CA LYS A 42 1.21 -10.97 10.26
C LYS A 42 0.25 -9.81 10.53
N LEU A 43 -0.86 -9.79 9.82
CA LEU A 43 -1.99 -8.91 10.10
C LEU A 43 -3.24 -9.75 10.30
N GLN A 44 -4.08 -9.32 11.23
CA GLN A 44 -5.42 -9.86 11.41
C GLN A 44 -6.42 -8.83 10.93
N ALA A 45 -7.49 -9.28 10.27
CA ALA A 45 -8.56 -8.37 9.88
C ALA A 45 -9.32 -7.88 11.12
N ALA A 46 -9.57 -6.58 11.21
CA ALA A 46 -10.49 -6.02 12.19
C ALA A 46 -11.95 -6.31 11.77
N GLU A 47 -12.88 -6.17 12.72
CA GLU A 47 -14.31 -6.35 12.46
C GLU A 47 -14.80 -5.38 11.37
N GLY A 48 -15.49 -5.90 10.35
CA GLY A 48 -15.93 -5.13 9.18
C GLY A 48 -14.85 -4.89 8.11
N GLU A 49 -13.61 -5.36 8.33
CA GLU A 49 -12.53 -5.27 7.36
C GLU A 49 -12.28 -6.61 6.65
N THR A 50 -11.97 -6.57 5.36
CA THR A 50 -11.66 -7.79 4.60
C THR A 50 -10.16 -7.97 4.44
N LEU A 51 -9.70 -9.23 4.47
CA LEU A 51 -8.31 -9.57 4.11
C LEU A 51 -7.93 -9.08 2.71
N ARG A 52 -8.91 -8.95 1.80
CA ARG A 52 -8.71 -8.37 0.47
C ARG A 52 -8.36 -6.88 0.56
N ALA A 53 -9.06 -6.11 1.41
CA ALA A 53 -8.78 -4.71 1.64
C ALA A 53 -7.38 -4.51 2.27
N LEU A 54 -7.05 -5.31 3.28
CA LEU A 54 -5.70 -5.32 3.88
C LEU A 54 -4.62 -5.60 2.85
N ALA A 55 -4.77 -6.67 2.05
CA ALA A 55 -3.82 -7.02 1.00
C ALA A 55 -3.64 -5.89 -0.03
N LEU A 56 -4.72 -5.20 -0.40
CA LEU A 56 -4.66 -4.10 -1.36
C LEU A 56 -3.88 -2.91 -0.81
N ARG A 57 -4.11 -2.52 0.46
CA ARG A 57 -3.39 -1.42 1.11
C ARG A 57 -1.90 -1.75 1.26
N LEU A 58 -1.59 -2.98 1.66
CA LEU A 58 -0.23 -3.46 1.82
C LEU A 58 0.54 -3.49 0.48
N ARG A 59 -0.11 -3.91 -0.61
CA ARG A 59 0.46 -3.82 -1.97
C ARG A 59 0.69 -2.38 -2.43
N ARG A 60 -0.23 -1.46 -2.11
CA ARG A 60 -0.07 -0.03 -2.44
C ARG A 60 1.10 0.58 -1.67
N ALA A 61 1.22 0.31 -0.38
CA ALA A 61 2.35 0.77 0.43
C ALA A 61 3.68 0.20 -0.08
N ALA A 62 3.74 -1.10 -0.40
CA ALA A 62 4.95 -1.70 -0.98
C ALA A 62 5.34 -1.07 -2.33
N LYS A 63 4.35 -0.80 -3.20
CA LYS A 63 4.59 -0.11 -4.48
C LYS A 63 5.19 1.28 -4.27
N LEU A 64 4.69 2.04 -3.28
CA LEU A 64 5.19 3.38 -2.96
C LEU A 64 6.59 3.33 -2.32
N ALA A 65 6.85 2.32 -1.49
CA ALA A 65 8.17 2.07 -0.91
C ALA A 65 9.18 1.48 -1.91
N GLY A 66 8.79 1.15 -3.14
CA GLY A 66 9.65 0.48 -4.11
C GLY A 66 10.00 -0.98 -3.76
N LYS A 67 9.26 -1.59 -2.84
CA LYS A 67 9.49 -2.95 -2.34
C LYS A 67 8.60 -3.97 -3.07
N ASN A 68 9.06 -5.22 -3.16
CA ASN A 68 8.19 -6.35 -3.51
C ASN A 68 7.72 -7.02 -2.23
N VAL A 69 6.43 -7.34 -2.16
CA VAL A 69 5.85 -8.03 -1.02
C VAL A 69 5.06 -9.22 -1.51
N LYS A 70 5.33 -10.38 -0.90
CA LYS A 70 4.52 -11.58 -1.05
C LYS A 70 3.47 -11.59 0.05
N ILE A 71 2.25 -11.95 -0.31
CA ILE A 71 1.11 -11.95 0.59
C ILE A 71 0.41 -13.31 0.48
N HIS A 72 0.20 -13.96 1.61
CA HIS A 72 -0.55 -15.19 1.74
C HIS A 72 -1.70 -15.00 2.73
N LYS A 73 -2.86 -15.58 2.43
CA LYS A 73 -4.03 -15.52 3.31
C LYS A 73 -4.16 -16.87 4.01
N ALA A 74 -4.30 -16.88 5.32
CA ALA A 74 -4.48 -18.07 6.12
C ALA A 74 -5.65 -17.84 7.08
N GLY A 75 -6.83 -18.37 6.76
CA GLY A 75 -8.05 -18.14 7.54
C GLY A 75 -8.42 -16.65 7.60
N GLU A 76 -8.41 -16.08 8.81
CA GLU A 76 -8.66 -14.65 9.10
C GLU A 76 -7.37 -13.83 9.23
N GLU A 77 -6.23 -14.42 8.87
CA GLU A 77 -4.91 -13.81 8.95
C GLU A 77 -4.31 -13.57 7.56
N LEU A 78 -3.48 -12.53 7.48
CA LEU A 78 -2.69 -12.17 6.32
C LEU A 78 -1.21 -12.21 6.70
N LEU A 79 -0.50 -13.16 6.12
CA LEU A 79 0.95 -13.31 6.25
C LEU A 79 1.62 -12.60 5.08
N PHE A 80 2.70 -11.86 5.34
CA PHE A 80 3.43 -11.15 4.30
C PHE A 80 4.92 -11.07 4.58
N TRP A 81 5.73 -11.05 3.53
CA TRP A 81 7.18 -10.88 3.63
C TRP A 81 7.71 -10.18 2.39
N LEU A 82 8.87 -9.53 2.52
CA LEU A 82 9.52 -8.89 1.39
C LEU A 82 10.16 -9.97 0.51
N GLU A 83 9.76 -10.03 -0.76
CA GLU A 83 10.61 -10.64 -1.78
C GLU A 83 11.67 -9.60 -2.13
N GLY A 84 12.92 -10.04 -2.33
CA GLY A 84 14.10 -9.17 -2.50
C GLY A 84 13.84 -7.94 -3.39
N GLU A 85 14.62 -6.88 -3.15
CA GLU A 85 14.40 -5.55 -3.73
C GLU A 85 13.99 -5.61 -5.20
N ARG A 86 12.99 -4.80 -5.59
CA ARG A 86 12.86 -4.44 -6.99
C ARG A 86 14.16 -3.72 -7.35
N ARG A 87 15.09 -4.45 -7.96
CA ARG A 87 16.03 -3.83 -8.89
C ARG A 87 15.14 -3.05 -9.85
N ARG A 88 15.12 -1.73 -9.74
CA ARG A 88 14.47 -0.87 -10.74
C ARG A 88 15.07 -1.31 -12.06
N GLY A 89 14.32 -2.08 -12.84
CA GLY A 89 14.78 -2.60 -14.09
C GLY A 89 15.05 -1.41 -15.00
N ARG A 90 16.34 -1.16 -15.22
CA ARG A 90 16.91 -0.40 -16.34
C ARG A 90 15.93 -0.40 -17.54
N PRO A 91 15.60 0.75 -18.13
CA PRO A 91 14.77 0.77 -19.33
C PRO A 91 15.38 -0.18 -20.37
N ARG A 92 14.57 -1.09 -20.93
CA ARG A 92 15.03 -1.94 -22.04
C ARG A 92 15.46 -0.99 -23.15
N LYS A 93 16.76 -0.97 -23.46
CA LYS A 93 17.30 -0.24 -24.60
C LYS A 93 16.64 -0.87 -25.83
N ILE A 94 15.74 -0.13 -26.48
CA ILE A 94 15.25 -0.50 -27.80
C ILE A 94 16.48 -0.37 -28.70
N ALA A 95 17.07 -1.51 -29.08
CA ALA A 95 18.06 -1.52 -30.14
C ALA A 95 17.29 -1.26 -31.45
N LEU A 96 17.33 -0.02 -31.93
CA LEU A 96 17.14 0.21 -33.36
C LEU A 96 18.37 -0.43 -34.04
N THR A 97 18.14 -1.55 -34.71
CA THR A 97 19.08 -2.08 -35.71
C THR A 97 18.85 -1.27 -36.99
N ASN A 98 19.96 -0.81 -37.59
CA ASN A 98 20.02 -0.06 -38.85
C ASN A 98 19.31 -0.78 -40.01
#